data_AF-A0A699JYA9-F1
#
_entry.id   AF-A0A699JYA9-F1
#
_cell.length_a   1.000
_cell.length_b   1.000
_cell.length_c   1.000
_cell.angle_alpha   90.00
_cell.angle_beta   90.00
_cell.angle_gamma   90.00
#
_symmetry.space_group_name_H-M   'P 1'
#
loop_
_entity.id
_entity.type
_entity.pdbx_description
1 polymer ?
#
loop_
_entity_poly.entity_id
_entity_poly.type
_entity_poly.pdbx_seq_one_letter_code
_entity_poly.pdbx_strand_id
1 'polypeptide(L)'
;MIGHEIVQETTNKIFQIKDRLKAARDRQKSYVDNHRKPLEFYLGGRVLLKVSPWKGVVRFGKNSKLAPRFVGSFEIIERVGLVAYRLKLSQELNGVHDTFHVSNLKKCLADETLYVPLEEIQIDDKLHFIEEPVEIMNREVKRLKHSRIPIVK
;
A
#
# COMPACT_ATOMS: atom_id res chain seq x y z
N MET A 1 -31.93 -29.54 -48.78
CA MET A 1 -31.97 -28.42 -47.81
C MET A 1 -31.27 -28.83 -46.50
N ILE A 2 -29.95 -29.05 -46.51
CA ILE A 2 -29.19 -29.51 -45.31
C ILE A 2 -28.15 -28.46 -44.89
N GLY A 3 -27.59 -27.70 -45.85
CA GLY A 3 -26.59 -26.67 -45.55
C GLY A 3 -27.10 -25.48 -44.72
N HIS A 4 -28.35 -25.05 -44.89
CA HIS A 4 -28.91 -23.91 -44.14
C HIS A 4 -29.04 -24.21 -42.64
N GLU A 5 -29.42 -25.43 -42.29
CA GLU A 5 -29.58 -25.87 -40.91
C GLU A 5 -28.23 -25.95 -40.18
N ILE A 6 -27.19 -26.47 -40.86
CA ILE A 6 -25.82 -26.51 -40.34
C ILE A 6 -25.25 -25.10 -40.13
N VAL A 7 -25.50 -24.17 -41.05
CA VAL A 7 -25.08 -22.76 -40.92
C VAL A 7 -25.77 -22.09 -39.74
N GLN A 8 -27.07 -22.33 -39.54
CA GLN A 8 -27.79 -21.79 -38.39
C GLN A 8 -27.28 -22.38 -37.07
N GLU A 9 -27.03 -23.69 -37.03
CA GLU A 9 -26.52 -24.37 -35.84
C GLU A 9 -25.12 -23.89 -35.44
N THR A 10 -24.23 -23.71 -36.43
CA THR A 10 -22.88 -23.18 -36.19
C THR A 10 -22.90 -21.72 -35.72
N THR A 11 -23.79 -20.89 -36.28
CA THR A 11 -23.98 -19.51 -35.85
C THR A 11 -24.46 -19.44 -34.39
N ASN A 12 -25.40 -20.30 -34.01
CA ASN A 12 -25.88 -20.42 -32.64
C ASN A 12 -24.75 -20.86 -31.68
N LYS A 13 -23.92 -21.82 -32.07
CA LYS A 13 -22.76 -22.27 -31.28
C LYS A 13 -21.73 -21.15 -31.09
N ILE A 14 -21.45 -20.36 -32.13
CA ILE A 14 -20.54 -19.20 -32.03
C ILE A 14 -21.08 -18.16 -31.03
N PHE A 15 -22.38 -17.89 -31.06
CA PHE A 15 -23.00 -16.97 -30.11
C PHE A 15 -22.88 -17.48 -28.67
N GLN A 16 -23.14 -18.77 -28.44
CA GLN A 16 -22.98 -19.40 -27.13
C GLN A 16 -21.53 -19.34 -26.63
N ILE A 17 -20.53 -19.55 -27.50
CA ILE A 17 -19.11 -19.45 -27.12
C ILE A 17 -18.78 -18.02 -26.69
N LYS A 18 -19.21 -17.01 -27.44
CA LYS A 18 -18.99 -15.60 -27.11
C LYS A 18 -19.63 -15.24 -25.77
N ASP A 19 -20.86 -15.70 -25.52
CA ASP A 19 -21.58 -15.44 -24.29
C ASP A 19 -20.90 -16.10 -23.08
N ARG A 20 -20.49 -17.36 -23.21
CA ARG A 20 -19.72 -18.07 -22.17
C ARG A 20 -18.38 -17.38 -21.87
N LEU A 21 -17.70 -16.89 -22.90
CA LEU A 21 -16.42 -16.18 -22.75
C LEU A 21 -16.59 -14.83 -22.05
N LYS A 22 -17.67 -14.11 -22.37
CA LYS A 22 -18.05 -12.88 -21.67
C LYS A 22 -18.40 -13.16 -20.21
N ALA A 23 -19.26 -14.16 -19.94
CA ALA A 23 -19.63 -14.55 -18.59
C ALA A 23 -18.42 -14.98 -17.74
N ALA A 24 -17.44 -15.68 -18.32
CA ALA A 24 -16.21 -16.03 -17.62
C ALA A 24 -15.39 -14.79 -17.26
N ARG A 25 -15.25 -13.82 -18.17
CA ARG A 25 -14.56 -12.55 -17.92
C ARG A 25 -15.25 -11.71 -16.85
N ASP A 26 -16.58 -11.64 -16.90
CA ASP A 26 -17.37 -10.90 -15.94
C ASP A 26 -17.29 -11.52 -14.53
N ARG A 27 -17.23 -12.86 -14.42
CA ARG A 27 -16.94 -13.55 -13.15
C ARG A 27 -15.55 -13.25 -12.61
N GLN A 28 -14.52 -13.27 -13.46
CA GLN A 28 -13.16 -12.89 -13.03
C GLN A 28 -13.12 -11.45 -12.52
N LYS A 29 -13.77 -10.53 -13.23
CA LYS A 29 -13.87 -9.13 -12.83
C LYS A 29 -14.59 -8.99 -11.49
N SER A 30 -15.74 -9.64 -11.31
CA SER A 30 -16.51 -9.56 -10.06
C SER A 30 -15.75 -10.16 -8.87
N TYR A 31 -15.02 -11.27 -9.05
CA TYR A 31 -14.17 -11.82 -7.99
C TYR A 31 -13.08 -10.85 -7.54
N VAL A 32 -12.49 -10.11 -8.47
CA VAL A 32 -11.44 -9.12 -8.15
C VAL A 32 -12.03 -7.85 -7.53
N ASP A 33 -13.18 -7.39 -8.02
CA ASP A 33 -13.75 -6.09 -7.67
C ASP A 33 -14.66 -6.15 -6.43
N ASN A 34 -15.36 -7.26 -6.16
CA ASN A 34 -16.33 -7.37 -5.05
C ASN A 34 -15.70 -7.18 -3.66
N HIS A 35 -14.39 -7.41 -3.51
CA HIS A 35 -13.67 -7.19 -2.25
C HIS A 35 -12.94 -5.84 -2.18
N ARG A 36 -13.04 -5.01 -3.23
CA ARG A 36 -12.44 -3.67 -3.28
C ARG A 36 -13.50 -2.65 -2.86
N LYS A 37 -13.37 -2.09 -1.65
CA LYS A 37 -14.12 -0.87 -1.29
C LYS A 37 -13.50 0.31 -2.05
N PRO A 38 -14.28 1.14 -2.77
CA PRO A 38 -13.74 2.38 -3.31
C PRO A 38 -13.24 3.22 -2.14
N LEU A 39 -11.93 3.40 -2.07
CA LEU A 39 -11.32 4.20 -1.02
C LEU A 39 -11.45 5.65 -1.43
N GLU A 40 -12.51 6.28 -0.93
CA GLU A 40 -12.78 7.70 -1.16
C GLU A 40 -12.31 8.51 0.03
N PHE A 41 -11.65 9.63 -0.29
CA PHE A 41 -11.21 10.58 0.70
C PHE A 41 -11.89 11.92 0.44
N TYR A 42 -12.21 12.64 1.51
CA TYR A 42 -12.83 13.96 1.43
C TYR A 42 -11.74 15.04 1.38
N LEU A 43 -12.01 16.14 0.68
CA LEU A 43 -11.15 17.33 0.70
C LEU A 43 -11.10 17.90 2.12
N GLY A 44 -9.93 18.38 2.54
CA GLY A 44 -9.66 18.77 3.93
C GLY A 44 -9.52 17.60 4.91
N GLY A 45 -9.78 16.36 4.47
CA GLY A 45 -9.53 15.17 5.26
C GLY A 45 -8.03 14.95 5.47
N ARG A 46 -7.66 14.45 6.66
CA ARG A 46 -6.29 14.05 6.97
C ARG A 46 -6.02 12.60 6.56
N VAL A 47 -4.89 12.37 5.90
CA VAL A 47 -4.43 11.04 5.48
C VAL A 47 -2.98 10.81 5.87
N LEU A 48 -2.66 9.56 6.14
CA LEU A 48 -1.29 9.11 6.35
C LEU A 48 -0.69 8.71 5.01
N LEU A 49 0.57 9.09 4.79
CA LEU A 49 1.32 8.74 3.58
C LEU A 49 2.14 7.47 3.81
N LYS A 50 2.02 6.51 2.90
CA LYS A 50 2.79 5.27 2.93
C LYS A 50 4.23 5.53 2.54
N VAL A 51 5.16 5.06 3.37
CA VAL A 51 6.61 5.08 3.10
C VAL A 51 7.11 3.66 2.83
N SER A 52 8.22 3.57 2.09
CA SER A 52 8.93 2.31 1.91
C SER A 52 10.30 2.35 2.58
N PRO A 53 10.68 1.34 3.37
CA PRO A 53 12.08 1.17 3.76
C PRO A 53 12.92 0.98 2.49
N TRP A 54 14.09 1.59 2.44
CA TRP A 54 14.93 1.56 1.26
C TRP A 54 15.36 0.11 0.91
N LYS A 55 15.18 -0.31 -0.34
CA LYS A 55 15.59 -1.63 -0.82
C LYS A 55 17.06 -1.61 -1.22
N GLY A 56 17.99 -1.77 -0.27
CA GLY A 56 19.39 -1.99 -0.66
C GLY A 56 20.49 -1.85 0.39
N VAL A 57 20.29 -1.17 1.50
CA VAL A 57 21.37 -0.97 2.48
C VAL A 57 21.15 -1.91 3.67
N VAL A 58 21.97 -2.95 3.69
CA VAL A 58 22.32 -3.75 4.88
C VAL A 58 21.12 -4.48 5.50
N ARG A 59 20.84 -5.67 4.95
CA ARG A 59 20.20 -6.76 5.70
C ARG A 59 21.13 -7.20 6.83
N PHE A 60 21.27 -6.41 7.89
CA PHE A 60 21.72 -6.89 9.18
C PHE A 60 20.54 -6.82 10.14
N GLY A 61 20.29 -7.96 10.77
CA GLY A 61 19.12 -8.19 11.60
C GLY A 61 19.02 -7.23 12.77
N LYS A 62 17.77 -7.05 13.21
CA LYS A 62 17.27 -6.24 14.34
C LYS A 62 16.94 -4.79 13.96
N ASN A 63 15.75 -4.61 13.35
CA ASN A 63 14.70 -3.61 13.73
C ASN A 63 13.69 -3.25 12.62
N SER A 64 13.73 -3.89 11.45
CA SER A 64 12.72 -3.72 10.37
C SER A 64 11.25 -4.03 10.74
N LYS A 65 10.96 -4.54 11.95
CA LYS A 65 9.60 -4.87 12.40
C LYS A 65 8.84 -3.66 12.96
N LEU A 66 9.56 -2.69 13.54
CA LEU A 66 8.96 -1.53 14.23
C LEU A 66 9.00 -0.24 13.40
N ALA A 67 9.62 -0.24 12.22
CA ALA A 67 9.62 0.93 11.34
C ALA A 67 8.18 1.33 10.94
N PRO A 68 7.85 2.63 11.00
CA PRO A 68 6.53 3.10 10.63
C PRO A 68 6.31 2.86 9.13
N ARG A 69 5.21 2.16 8.80
CA ARG A 69 4.80 1.93 7.40
C ARG A 69 4.12 3.14 6.77
N PHE A 70 3.63 4.03 7.62
CA PHE A 70 2.91 5.24 7.25
C PHE A 70 3.39 6.38 8.14
N VAL A 71 3.51 7.57 7.57
CA VAL A 71 4.09 8.75 8.22
C VAL A 71 3.20 9.96 7.97
N GLY A 72 3.31 10.92 8.89
CA GLY A 72 2.69 12.23 8.81
C GLY A 72 1.16 12.19 8.73
N SER A 73 0.55 13.35 8.92
CA SER A 73 -0.88 13.55 8.74
C SER A 73 -1.06 14.71 7.79
N PHE A 74 -1.26 14.39 6.51
CA PHE A 74 -1.33 15.39 5.45
C PHE A 74 -2.78 15.67 5.09
N GLU A 75 -3.08 16.94 4.88
CA GLU A 75 -4.40 17.39 4.44
C GLU A 75 -4.53 17.18 2.93
N ILE A 76 -5.67 16.66 2.50
CA ILE A 76 -6.00 16.57 1.07
C ILE A 76 -6.48 17.93 0.59
N ILE A 77 -5.72 18.52 -0.34
CA ILE A 77 -6.06 19.81 -0.97
C ILE A 77 -7.08 19.59 -2.08
N GLU A 78 -6.79 18.67 -2.98
CA GLU A 78 -7.59 18.44 -4.18
C GLU A 78 -7.56 16.99 -4.63
N ARG A 79 -8.60 16.61 -5.40
CA ARG A 79 -8.66 15.32 -6.09
C ARG A 79 -8.28 15.54 -7.54
N VAL A 80 -7.08 15.10 -7.91
CA VAL A 80 -6.52 15.28 -9.28
C VAL A 80 -7.12 14.27 -10.27
N GLY A 81 -7.61 13.12 -9.79
CA GLY A 81 -8.29 12.14 -10.62
C GLY A 81 -9.08 11.09 -9.84
N LEU A 82 -9.59 10.06 -10.52
CA LEU A 82 -10.38 9.01 -9.88
C LEU A 82 -9.60 8.31 -8.74
N VAL A 83 -8.29 8.16 -8.91
CA VAL A 83 -7.40 7.40 -8.02
C VAL A 83 -6.20 8.20 -7.50
N ALA A 84 -6.20 9.53 -7.67
CA ALA A 84 -5.08 10.38 -7.28
C ALA A 84 -5.55 11.63 -6.54
N TYR A 85 -4.85 11.95 -5.45
CA TYR A 85 -5.12 13.08 -4.57
C TYR A 85 -3.86 13.89 -4.33
N ARG A 86 -4.01 15.20 -4.23
CA ARG A 86 -2.93 16.11 -3.89
C ARG A 86 -2.98 16.44 -2.41
N LEU A 87 -1.82 16.39 -1.78
CA LEU A 87 -1.64 16.60 -0.35
C LEU A 87 -0.91 17.90 -0.06
N LYS A 88 -1.24 18.51 1.08
CA LYS A 88 -0.46 19.61 1.65
C LYS A 88 0.75 19.02 2.39
N LEU A 89 1.86 18.88 1.67
CA LEU A 89 3.10 18.35 2.24
C LEU A 89 3.78 19.34 3.19
N SER A 90 4.52 18.79 4.17
CA SER A 90 5.40 19.57 5.06
C SER A 90 6.65 20.02 4.30
N GLN A 91 7.34 21.06 4.81
CA GLN A 91 8.59 21.56 4.22
C GLN A 91 9.69 20.50 4.14
N GLU A 92 9.65 19.50 5.02
CA GLU A 92 10.58 18.36 5.02
C GLU A 92 10.50 17.49 3.77
N LEU A 93 9.36 17.53 3.05
CA LEU A 93 9.11 16.74 1.84
C LEU A 93 9.07 17.61 0.58
N ASN A 94 9.74 18.77 0.58
CA ASN A 94 9.70 19.72 -0.53
C ASN A 94 10.22 19.16 -1.87
N GLY A 95 11.05 18.10 -1.85
CA GLY A 95 11.50 17.40 -3.06
C GLY A 95 10.54 16.33 -3.59
N VAL A 96 9.49 15.98 -2.82
CA VAL A 96 8.50 14.97 -3.20
C VAL A 96 7.34 15.62 -3.95
N HIS A 97 6.88 14.99 -5.03
CA HIS A 97 5.63 15.41 -5.68
C HIS A 97 4.43 15.29 -4.72
N ASP A 98 3.62 16.33 -4.65
CA ASP A 98 2.47 16.44 -3.76
C ASP A 98 1.26 15.58 -4.15
N THR A 99 1.31 14.92 -5.31
CA THR A 99 0.21 14.13 -5.86
C THR A 99 0.48 12.62 -5.70
N PHE A 100 -0.44 11.93 -5.02
CA PHE A 100 -0.31 10.52 -4.65
C PHE A 100 -1.47 9.67 -5.12
N HIS A 101 -1.18 8.43 -5.50
CA HIS A 101 -2.18 7.42 -5.78
C HIS A 101 -2.86 6.94 -4.49
N VAL A 102 -4.17 6.65 -4.53
CA VAL A 102 -4.98 6.19 -3.38
C VAL A 102 -4.40 5.01 -2.61
N SER A 103 -3.64 4.13 -3.27
CA SER A 103 -2.99 2.98 -2.62
C SER A 103 -1.87 3.35 -1.64
N ASN A 104 -1.34 4.57 -1.77
CA ASN A 104 -0.29 5.11 -0.92
C ASN A 104 -0.87 5.93 0.23
N LEU A 105 -2.19 6.10 0.27
CA LEU A 105 -2.88 6.88 1.29
C LEU A 105 -3.63 5.94 2.22
N LYS A 106 -3.62 6.27 3.50
CA LYS A 106 -4.44 5.59 4.51
C LYS A 106 -5.24 6.63 5.26
N LYS A 107 -6.54 6.39 5.43
CA LYS A 107 -7.42 7.29 6.19
C LYS A 107 -6.86 7.42 7.59
N CYS A 108 -6.62 8.65 8.04
CA CYS A 108 -6.26 8.88 9.41
C CYS A 108 -7.53 8.78 10.27
N LEU A 109 -7.50 7.92 11.30
CA LEU A 109 -8.60 7.72 12.24
C LEU A 109 -8.26 8.19 13.66
N ALA A 110 -7.00 8.58 13.88
CA ALA A 110 -6.49 8.94 15.20
C ALA A 110 -6.70 10.44 15.48
N ASP A 111 -6.95 10.77 16.74
CA ASP A 111 -6.84 12.14 17.25
C ASP A 111 -5.41 12.65 17.07
N GLU A 112 -5.26 13.98 16.95
CA GLU A 112 -4.05 14.77 16.62
C GLU A 112 -2.77 14.45 17.47
N THR A 113 -2.84 13.53 18.43
CA THR A 113 -1.83 13.26 19.46
C THR A 113 -1.04 11.94 19.33
N LEU A 114 -1.36 11.03 18.41
CA LEU A 114 -0.71 9.71 18.29
C LEU A 114 0.30 9.58 17.14
N TYR A 115 0.79 10.69 16.60
CA TYR A 115 1.66 10.67 15.43
C TYR A 115 3.12 10.60 15.84
N VAL A 116 3.89 9.76 15.16
CA VAL A 116 5.35 9.90 15.16
C VAL A 116 5.66 11.17 14.36
N PRO A 117 6.25 12.21 14.98
CA PRO A 117 6.64 13.42 14.28
C PRO A 117 7.54 13.07 13.09
N LEU A 118 7.36 13.75 11.96
CA LEU A 118 8.28 13.60 10.82
C LEU A 118 9.71 14.02 11.19
N GLU A 119 9.86 14.90 12.18
CA GLU A 119 11.13 15.35 12.76
C GLU A 119 11.97 14.19 13.34
N GLU A 120 11.34 13.11 13.81
CA GLU A 120 12.04 11.91 14.30
C GLU A 120 12.46 10.96 13.17
N ILE A 121 11.97 11.19 11.95
CA ILE A 121 12.02 10.25 10.84
C ILE A 121 12.65 10.94 9.62
N GLN A 122 13.95 10.71 9.38
CA GLN A 122 14.60 11.19 8.15
C GLN A 122 14.01 10.48 6.92
N ILE A 123 13.30 11.22 6.07
CA ILE A 123 12.73 10.74 4.82
C ILE A 123 13.40 11.46 3.65
N ASP A 124 13.79 10.70 2.61
CA ASP A 124 14.34 11.27 1.38
C ASP A 124 13.25 11.80 0.43
N ASP A 125 13.66 12.53 -0.62
CA ASP A 125 12.78 13.06 -1.68
C ASP A 125 12.00 11.98 -2.46
N LYS A 126 12.27 10.70 -2.22
CA LYS A 126 11.60 9.55 -2.84
C LYS A 126 10.73 8.77 -1.85
N LEU A 127 10.47 9.32 -0.67
CA LEU A 127 9.68 8.70 0.41
C LEU A 127 10.30 7.41 0.99
N HIS A 128 11.63 7.32 0.97
CA HIS A 128 12.37 6.30 1.69
C HIS A 128 12.74 6.76 3.09
N PHE A 129 12.60 5.84 4.04
CA PHE A 129 13.05 6.03 5.41
C PHE A 129 14.56 5.75 5.53
N ILE A 130 15.30 6.66 6.17
CA ILE A 130 16.70 6.48 6.58
C ILE A 130 16.69 6.04 8.05
N GLU A 131 17.10 4.80 8.31
CA GLU A 131 17.20 4.26 9.68
C GLU A 131 18.62 4.49 10.22
N GLU A 132 18.75 5.28 11.29
CA GLU A 132 19.99 5.33 12.07
C GLU A 132 20.03 4.14 13.05
N PRO A 133 21.06 3.28 12.98
CA PRO A 133 21.15 2.12 13.86
C PRO A 133 21.41 2.57 15.30
N VAL A 134 20.42 2.38 16.19
CA VAL A 134 20.59 2.57 17.63
C VAL A 134 21.46 1.45 18.20
N GLU A 135 22.54 1.82 18.89
CA GLU A 135 23.46 0.86 19.49
C GLU A 135 22.78 0.04 20.59
N ILE A 136 22.83 -1.29 20.46
CA ILE A 136 22.28 -2.20 21.47
C ILE A 136 23.25 -2.24 22.66
N MET A 137 22.97 -1.44 23.69
CA MET A 137 23.85 -1.32 24.86
C MET A 137 23.86 -2.57 25.76
N ASN A 138 22.74 -3.31 25.85
CA ASN A 138 22.61 -4.46 26.77
C ASN A 138 22.20 -5.76 26.06
N ARG A 139 23.06 -6.78 26.16
CA ARG A 139 22.79 -8.16 25.71
C ARG A 139 22.92 -9.11 26.89
N GLU A 140 21.86 -9.87 27.17
CA GLU A 140 21.83 -10.89 28.22
C GLU A 140 21.58 -12.26 27.57
N VAL A 141 22.37 -13.29 27.89
CA VAL A 141 22.19 -14.61 27.29
C VAL A 141 21.34 -15.48 28.21
N LYS A 142 20.12 -15.81 27.80
CA LYS A 142 19.27 -16.75 28.53
C LYS A 142 19.63 -18.17 28.15
N ARG A 143 20.04 -18.95 29.15
CA ARG A 143 20.30 -20.39 29.02
C ARG A 143 19.00 -21.17 29.23
N LEU A 144 18.62 -21.96 28.24
CA LEU A 144 17.59 -23.00 28.32
C LEU A 144 18.27 -24.37 28.47
N LYS A 145 17.48 -25.43 28.72
CA LYS A 145 18.00 -26.79 28.94
C LYS A 145 18.95 -27.29 27.84
N HIS A 146 18.76 -26.88 26.58
CA HIS A 146 19.54 -27.36 25.43
C HIS A 146 20.06 -26.23 24.52
N SER A 147 19.84 -24.95 24.85
CA SER A 147 20.20 -23.83 23.98
C SER A 147 20.55 -22.56 24.76
N ARG A 148 21.29 -21.66 24.12
CA ARG A 148 21.60 -20.33 24.63
C ARG A 148 21.03 -19.31 23.67
N ILE A 149 20.18 -18.42 24.15
CA ILE A 149 19.52 -17.40 23.33
C ILE A 149 20.01 -16.03 23.80
N PRO A 150 20.70 -15.24 22.94
CA PRO A 150 21.02 -13.86 23.25
C PRO A 150 19.74 -13.01 23.22
N ILE A 151 19.36 -12.49 24.38
CA ILE A 151 18.24 -11.57 24.59
C ILE A 151 18.80 -10.15 24.63
N VAL A 152 18.09 -9.21 24.01
CA VAL A 152 18.36 -7.78 24.11
C VAL A 152 17.43 -7.23 25.18
N LYS A 153 17.96 -6.49 26.15
CA LYS A 153 17.17 -5.73 27.13
C LYS A 153 16.92 -4.33 26.60
#